data_AF-A0AAE0UKR4-F1
#
_entry.id   AF-A0AAE0UKR4-F1
#
_cell.length_a   1.000
_cell.length_b   1.000
_cell.length_c   1.000
_cell.angle_alpha   90.00
_cell.angle_beta   90.00
_cell.angle_gamma   90.00
#
_symmetry.space_group_name_H-M   'P 1'
#
loop_
_entity.id
_entity.type
_entity.pdbx_description
1 polymer ?
#
loop_
_entity_poly.entity_id
_entity_poly.type
_entity_poly.pdbx_seq_one_letter_code
_entity_poly.pdbx_strand_id
1 'polypeptide(L)'
;MESLMDFNGDVGEGNRGDEEVMGKFGVKERNLEGQMVVDFAKRMDMAVVNTYFQKREEHRVTYKSGGRRTQVDYILCRRGNLKEISDCKVVVGESVARQHRMVVCRMTLMVCKKKRSKIEIEKKTKWWKLKKEECCEEFRQKLRQALGGKVVLPDDWETTAEVIRETGRKVLGVSSGRRKEDKETWWLNEEVHDSIQRKRLAKKKWDMDRTEENRQEYKELQRRVKREVSKAKQKAYDELYTRLDTREGEKDLYRKSTTDAIFALRILMEKYRDGQRELHCVFVDLEKAYDRVPREELWYCMRKSGVAEKYVRVVQDMYERSRTVVRCAVGQTEEFKVEVGLHQVSALSPFLFAIVMVQLSEEVRQESPWTMMFADDIVICSESGEQVEENLERWRFALERRGMKVSRSKTEYMCVKEREGSGTVRLQGEEMKKVQEFKYLGSTVQSNGECGKEVKKRV
;
A
#
# COMPACT_ATOMS: atom_id res chain seq x y z
N MET A 1 -8.88 18.87 8.17
CA MET A 1 -8.47 18.44 9.52
C MET A 1 -7.01 18.06 9.38
N GLU A 2 -6.13 19.01 9.68
CA GLU A 2 -4.69 18.81 9.58
C GLU A 2 -4.16 18.57 11.00
N SER A 3 -3.39 17.50 11.18
CA SER A 3 -2.46 17.39 12.31
C SER A 3 -1.24 18.24 11.95
N LEU A 4 -1.32 19.53 12.25
CA LEU A 4 -0.28 20.49 11.93
C LEU A 4 0.81 20.42 13.03
N MET A 5 2.00 20.00 12.61
CA MET A 5 3.33 20.31 13.18
C MET A 5 3.68 19.76 14.57
N ASP A 6 4.89 19.21 14.63
CA ASP A 6 5.64 18.90 15.85
C ASP A 6 6.20 20.21 16.43
N PHE A 7 5.34 21.03 17.02
CA PHE A 7 5.73 22.34 17.58
C PHE A 7 6.55 22.21 18.87
N ASN A 8 6.64 21.01 19.46
CA ASN A 8 7.18 20.80 20.81
C ASN A 8 6.64 21.79 21.86
N GLY A 9 5.44 22.34 21.62
CA GLY A 9 4.85 23.39 22.43
C GLY A 9 3.77 22.86 23.35
N ASP A 10 3.93 23.03 24.66
CA ASP A 10 2.86 22.78 25.64
C ASP A 10 1.97 24.05 25.69
N VAL A 11 0.73 23.97 25.20
CA VAL A 11 -0.22 25.11 25.20
C VAL A 11 -0.75 25.46 26.59
N GLY A 12 -0.53 24.55 27.56
CA GLY A 12 -0.84 24.74 28.97
C GLY A 12 -2.29 24.44 29.37
N GLU A 13 -2.52 24.31 30.68
CA GLU A 13 -3.83 24.13 31.31
C GLU A 13 -4.53 25.48 31.54
N GLY A 14 -5.86 25.50 31.36
CA GLY A 14 -6.67 26.72 31.43
C GLY A 14 -6.66 27.53 30.13
N ASN A 15 -7.59 28.50 30.04
CA ASN A 15 -7.83 29.27 28.81
C ASN A 15 -7.99 30.78 29.04
N ARG A 16 -7.58 31.31 30.21
CA ARG A 16 -7.74 32.74 30.52
C ARG A 16 -6.98 33.58 29.50
N GLY A 17 -7.71 34.40 28.73
CA GLY A 17 -7.15 35.24 27.66
C GLY A 17 -7.09 34.58 26.26
N ASP A 18 -7.46 33.31 26.16
CA ASP A 18 -7.41 32.50 24.92
C ASP A 18 -8.69 31.68 24.72
N GLU A 19 -9.79 32.06 25.38
CA GLU A 19 -11.05 31.32 25.43
C GLU A 19 -11.65 31.05 24.04
N GLU A 20 -11.32 31.92 23.09
CA GLU A 20 -11.79 31.83 21.71
C GLU A 20 -11.14 30.69 20.92
N VAL A 21 -9.96 30.23 21.35
CA VAL A 21 -9.06 29.35 20.59
C VAL A 21 -8.73 28.06 21.32
N MET A 22 -8.76 28.07 22.65
CA MET A 22 -8.48 26.87 23.46
C MET A 22 -9.51 26.66 24.57
N GLY A 23 -9.73 25.38 24.88
CA GLY A 23 -10.49 24.94 26.04
C GLY A 23 -9.64 24.86 27.31
N LYS A 24 -10.28 24.49 28.41
CA LYS A 24 -9.67 24.53 29.76
C LYS A 24 -8.75 23.34 30.08
N PHE A 25 -8.77 22.28 29.28
CA PHE A 25 -8.26 20.97 29.65
C PHE A 25 -6.90 20.62 29.02
N GLY A 26 -6.06 21.61 28.71
CA GLY A 26 -4.67 21.35 28.35
C GLY A 26 -3.86 20.71 29.49
N VAL A 27 -2.59 20.42 29.23
CA VAL A 27 -1.69 19.75 30.17
C VAL A 27 -0.52 20.69 30.49
N LYS A 28 -0.09 20.72 31.76
CA LYS A 28 1.07 21.48 32.27
C LYS A 28 0.95 23.00 32.12
N GLU A 29 2.02 23.72 32.42
CA GLU A 29 2.15 25.15 32.17
C GLU A 29 2.51 25.42 30.71
N ARG A 30 2.10 26.59 30.20
CA ARG A 30 2.35 27.00 28.84
C ARG A 30 3.83 27.37 28.64
N ASN A 31 4.47 26.83 27.60
CA ASN A 31 5.81 27.25 27.18
C ASN A 31 5.75 28.27 26.02
N LEU A 32 6.90 28.86 25.67
CA LEU A 32 7.00 29.87 24.60
C LEU A 32 6.49 29.34 23.26
N GLU A 33 6.81 28.10 22.92
CA GLU A 33 6.35 27.41 21.71
C GLU A 33 4.83 27.20 21.73
N GLY A 34 4.25 26.85 22.89
CA GLY A 34 2.82 26.73 23.09
C GLY A 34 2.10 28.07 22.93
N GLN A 35 2.72 29.17 23.36
CA GLN A 35 2.19 30.51 23.10
C GLN A 35 2.15 30.82 21.60
N MET A 36 3.19 30.45 20.84
CA MET A 36 3.18 30.61 19.38
C MET A 36 2.05 29.82 18.71
N VAL A 37 1.77 28.61 19.19
CA VAL A 37 0.65 27.78 18.69
C VAL A 37 -0.69 28.47 18.94
N VAL A 38 -0.88 29.04 20.14
CA VAL A 38 -2.09 29.79 20.50
C VAL A 38 -2.23 31.06 19.67
N ASP A 39 -1.15 31.83 19.50
CA ASP A 39 -1.15 33.06 18.70
C ASP A 39 -1.42 32.79 17.22
N PHE A 40 -0.86 31.70 16.69
CA PHE A 40 -1.15 31.23 15.34
C PHE A 40 -2.62 30.84 15.18
N ALA A 41 -3.17 30.09 16.12
CA ALA A 41 -4.56 29.68 16.07
C ALA A 41 -5.54 30.87 16.22
N LYS A 42 -5.18 31.90 17.00
CA LYS A 42 -5.90 33.19 17.04
C LYS A 42 -5.92 33.88 15.68
N ARG A 43 -4.76 34.03 15.03
CA ARG A 43 -4.65 34.72 13.73
C ARG A 43 -5.42 34.01 12.62
N MET A 44 -5.55 32.69 12.70
CA MET A 44 -6.15 31.86 11.66
C MET A 44 -7.61 31.43 11.96
N ASP A 45 -8.23 31.97 13.02
CA ASP A 45 -9.57 31.58 13.51
C ASP A 45 -9.73 30.05 13.67
N MET A 46 -8.72 29.44 14.29
CA MET A 46 -8.66 28.01 14.56
C MET A 46 -8.81 27.71 16.06
N ALA A 47 -9.30 26.53 16.36
CA ALA A 47 -9.48 26.01 17.72
C ALA A 47 -8.58 24.78 17.95
N VAL A 48 -7.90 24.76 19.11
CA VAL A 48 -7.03 23.68 19.56
C VAL A 48 -7.86 22.57 20.20
N VAL A 49 -8.32 21.63 19.39
CA VAL A 49 -9.36 20.64 19.73
C VAL A 49 -9.03 19.84 20.99
N ASN A 50 -7.77 19.47 21.17
CA ASN A 50 -7.33 18.62 22.29
C ASN A 50 -7.61 19.23 23.67
N THR A 51 -7.75 20.56 23.76
CA THR A 51 -7.93 21.30 25.03
C THR A 51 -9.41 21.45 25.45
N TYR A 52 -10.36 21.12 24.57
CA TYR A 52 -11.80 21.31 24.83
C TYR A 52 -12.46 20.16 25.60
N PHE A 53 -11.83 18.98 25.64
CA PHE A 53 -12.44 17.79 26.22
C PHE A 53 -11.77 17.38 27.53
N GLN A 54 -12.56 17.26 28.60
CA GLN A 54 -12.07 16.76 29.88
C GLN A 54 -11.76 15.25 29.79
N LYS A 55 -10.50 14.89 29.99
CA LYS A 55 -10.02 13.50 29.97
C LYS A 55 -9.02 13.25 31.10
N ARG A 56 -8.82 11.96 31.43
CA ARG A 56 -7.71 11.54 32.31
C ARG A 56 -6.39 12.01 31.71
N GLU A 57 -5.45 12.42 32.54
CA GLU A 57 -4.15 12.96 32.12
C GLU A 57 -3.43 12.02 31.12
N GLU A 58 -3.50 10.71 31.33
CA GLU A 58 -2.91 9.71 30.43
C GLU A 58 -3.45 9.77 29.00
N HIS A 59 -4.72 10.16 28.84
CA HIS A 59 -5.40 10.29 27.55
C HIS A 59 -5.29 11.71 26.96
N ARG A 60 -4.49 12.59 27.59
CA ARG A 60 -4.15 13.94 27.09
C ARG A 60 -2.67 14.06 26.69
N VAL A 61 -1.80 13.31 27.37
CA VAL A 61 -0.35 13.24 27.09
C VAL A 61 -0.10 12.52 25.76
N THR A 62 0.51 13.22 24.80
CA THR A 62 0.81 12.70 23.46
C THR A 62 2.23 12.17 23.35
N TYR A 63 3.16 12.64 24.19
CA TYR A 63 4.55 12.20 24.19
C TYR A 63 5.01 11.75 25.59
N LYS A 64 5.70 10.60 25.66
CA LYS A 64 6.28 10.06 26.90
C LYS A 64 7.68 9.49 26.65
N SER A 65 8.70 10.06 27.30
CA SER A 65 10.08 9.55 27.24
C SER A 65 10.82 9.84 28.56
N GLY A 66 11.50 8.84 29.12
CA GLY A 66 12.37 9.02 30.29
C GLY A 66 11.73 9.70 31.52
N GLY A 67 10.45 9.40 31.80
CA GLY A 67 9.68 10.03 32.89
C GLY A 67 9.03 11.38 32.56
N ARG A 68 9.41 12.02 31.44
CA ARG A 68 8.75 13.22 30.93
C ARG A 68 7.45 12.83 30.21
N ARG A 69 6.40 13.61 30.46
CA ARG A 69 5.06 13.49 29.88
C ARG A 69 4.66 14.86 29.33
N THR A 70 4.46 15.01 28.02
CA THR A 70 4.13 16.30 27.39
C THR A 70 2.98 16.16 26.40
N GLN A 71 2.34 17.29 26.09
CA GLN A 71 1.32 17.38 25.05
C GLN A 71 1.91 18.22 23.93
N VAL A 72 2.29 17.58 22.83
CA VAL A 72 2.98 18.25 21.71
C VAL A 72 2.27 18.04 20.37
N ASP A 73 1.36 17.07 20.30
CA ASP A 73 0.58 16.77 19.10
C ASP A 73 -0.84 17.34 19.25
N TYR A 74 -1.18 18.33 18.42
CA TYR A 74 -2.48 19.00 18.46
C TYR A 74 -3.26 18.80 17.17
N ILE A 75 -4.57 18.65 17.32
CA ILE A 75 -5.50 18.73 16.19
C ILE A 75 -6.08 20.14 16.20
N LEU A 76 -5.88 20.86 15.10
CA LEU A 76 -6.47 22.17 14.86
C LEU A 76 -7.68 22.02 13.93
N CYS A 77 -8.74 22.76 14.24
CA CYS A 77 -9.92 22.86 13.39
C CYS A 77 -10.36 24.32 13.26
N ARG A 78 -11.03 24.68 12.16
CA ARG A 78 -11.66 26.00 12.06
C ARG A 78 -12.71 26.15 13.15
N ARG A 79 -12.79 27.34 13.77
CA ARG A 79 -13.70 27.58 14.89
C ARG A 79 -15.16 27.28 14.56
N GLY A 80 -15.60 27.59 13.34
CA GLY A 80 -16.95 27.27 12.85
C GLY A 80 -17.27 25.76 12.82
N ASN A 81 -16.26 24.90 12.65
CA ASN A 81 -16.41 23.44 12.57
C ASN A 81 -16.22 22.75 13.93
N LEU A 82 -15.90 23.49 15.00
CA LEU A 82 -15.73 22.91 16.34
C LEU A 82 -16.99 22.17 16.82
N LYS A 83 -18.17 22.64 16.40
CA LYS A 83 -19.47 22.02 16.70
C LYS A 83 -19.63 20.62 16.09
N GLU A 84 -18.87 20.29 15.05
CA GLU A 84 -18.88 18.98 14.39
C GLU A 84 -18.04 17.97 15.15
N ILE A 85 -17.16 18.43 16.05
CA ILE A 85 -16.26 17.58 16.81
C ILE A 85 -16.95 17.12 18.10
N SER A 86 -17.01 15.80 18.28
CA SER A 86 -17.69 15.15 19.40
C SER A 86 -16.75 14.64 20.48
N ASP A 87 -15.51 14.29 20.13
CA ASP A 87 -14.51 13.83 21.09
C ASP A 87 -13.10 14.01 20.55
N CYS A 88 -12.13 14.23 21.43
CA CYS A 88 -10.71 14.14 21.11
C CYS A 88 -9.98 13.47 22.28
N LYS A 89 -9.20 12.42 22.00
CA LYS A 89 -8.50 11.63 23.03
C LYS A 89 -7.19 11.05 22.51
N VAL A 90 -6.28 10.78 23.41
CA VAL A 90 -5.06 10.01 23.14
C VAL A 90 -5.26 8.54 23.51
N VAL A 91 -4.83 7.62 22.65
CA VAL A 91 -4.89 6.17 22.89
C VAL A 91 -3.59 5.70 23.52
N VAL A 92 -3.68 5.11 24.72
CA VAL A 92 -2.52 4.71 25.54
C VAL A 92 -2.05 3.27 25.25
N GLY A 93 -2.91 2.44 24.63
CA GLY A 93 -2.70 0.99 24.49
C GLY A 93 -2.16 0.48 23.15
N GLU A 94 -2.04 1.32 22.13
CA GLU A 94 -1.56 0.92 20.79
C GLU A 94 -0.21 1.56 20.49
N SER A 95 0.86 0.80 20.67
CA SER A 95 2.25 1.24 20.50
C SER A 95 2.66 1.20 19.02
N VAL A 96 2.29 2.22 18.25
CA VAL A 96 2.86 2.44 16.91
C VAL A 96 4.29 3.03 17.03
N ALA A 97 4.56 3.80 18.10
CA ALA A 97 5.87 4.32 18.44
C ALA A 97 6.14 4.18 19.96
N ARG A 98 7.40 4.02 20.37
CA ARG A 98 7.80 3.88 21.79
C ARG A 98 7.60 5.15 22.63
N GLN A 99 7.53 6.32 21.98
CA GLN A 99 7.51 7.63 22.65
C GLN A 99 6.25 8.45 22.32
N HIS A 100 5.76 8.42 21.08
CA HIS A 100 4.54 9.14 20.66
C HIS A 100 3.30 8.26 20.79
N ARG A 101 2.19 8.89 21.18
CA ARG A 101 0.89 8.26 21.36
C ARG A 101 -0.11 8.83 20.35
N MET A 102 -0.97 7.96 19.84
CA MET A 102 -1.91 8.33 18.79
C MET A 102 -3.02 9.25 19.33
N VAL A 103 -3.19 10.41 18.69
CA VAL A 103 -4.31 11.33 18.95
C VAL A 103 -5.46 10.97 18.02
N VAL A 104 -6.66 10.80 18.58
CA VAL A 104 -7.87 10.44 17.86
C VAL A 104 -8.93 11.50 18.08
N CYS A 105 -9.36 12.14 17.01
CA CYS A 105 -10.49 13.06 16.99
C CYS A 105 -11.71 12.38 16.33
N ARG A 106 -12.85 12.38 17.03
CA ARG A 106 -14.13 11.91 16.54
C ARG A 106 -14.97 13.09 16.10
N MET A 107 -15.23 13.17 14.80
CA MET A 107 -16.04 14.23 14.18
C MET A 107 -17.29 13.64 13.51
N THR A 108 -18.41 14.34 13.66
CA THR A 108 -19.68 14.01 13.01
C THR A 108 -19.91 15.03 11.91
N LEU A 109 -19.64 14.64 10.67
CA LEU A 109 -19.93 15.45 9.49
C LEU A 109 -21.35 15.15 9.03
N MET A 110 -22.18 16.19 8.87
CA MET A 110 -23.45 16.06 8.14
C MET A 110 -23.15 15.90 6.65
N VAL A 111 -22.93 14.66 6.24
CA VAL A 111 -22.85 14.30 4.84
C VAL A 111 -24.29 14.17 4.34
N CYS A 112 -24.77 15.12 3.53
CA CYS A 112 -25.89 14.87 2.62
C CYS A 112 -25.44 13.79 1.63
N LYS A 113 -25.56 12.53 2.06
CA LYS A 113 -25.29 11.38 1.20
C LYS A 113 -26.31 11.45 0.07
N LYS A 114 -25.86 11.73 -1.16
CA LYS A 114 -26.52 11.09 -2.30
C LYS A 114 -26.52 9.60 -1.95
N LYS A 115 -27.71 9.01 -1.76
CA LYS A 115 -27.85 7.58 -1.48
C LYS A 115 -27.03 6.86 -2.55
N ARG A 116 -25.86 6.34 -2.18
CA ARG A 116 -25.23 5.27 -2.96
C ARG A 116 -26.29 4.18 -2.96
N SER A 117 -26.80 3.82 -4.12
CA SER A 117 -27.59 2.61 -4.26
C SER A 117 -26.82 1.50 -3.56
N LYS A 118 -27.49 0.78 -2.64
CA LYS A 118 -26.95 -0.50 -2.18
C LYS A 118 -26.68 -1.28 -3.46
N ILE A 119 -25.42 -1.51 -3.81
CA ILE A 119 -25.10 -2.55 -4.79
C ILE A 119 -25.50 -3.83 -4.06
N GLU A 120 -26.70 -4.30 -4.34
CA GLU A 120 -27.17 -5.59 -3.88
C GLU A 120 -26.27 -6.61 -4.59
N ILE A 121 -25.27 -7.14 -3.87
CA ILE A 121 -24.38 -8.15 -4.43
C ILE A 121 -25.24 -9.37 -4.69
N GLU A 122 -25.56 -9.59 -5.96
CA GLU A 122 -26.48 -10.62 -6.39
C GLU A 122 -25.98 -12.00 -5.94
N LYS A 123 -26.80 -12.71 -5.16
CA LYS A 123 -26.47 -14.05 -4.67
C LYS A 123 -26.48 -15.02 -5.85
N LYS A 124 -25.30 -15.40 -6.34
CA LYS A 124 -25.16 -16.34 -7.46
C LYS A 124 -25.36 -17.79 -7.01
N THR A 125 -26.04 -18.58 -7.84
CA THR A 125 -26.16 -20.04 -7.73
C THR A 125 -24.78 -20.71 -7.87
N LYS A 126 -24.50 -21.73 -7.07
CA LYS A 126 -23.20 -22.42 -7.04
C LYS A 126 -23.04 -23.45 -8.17
N TRP A 127 -23.07 -23.03 -9.43
CA TRP A 127 -23.04 -23.92 -10.61
C TRP A 127 -21.85 -24.88 -10.63
N TRP A 128 -20.70 -24.49 -10.08
CA TRP A 128 -19.50 -25.33 -10.00
C TRP A 128 -19.70 -26.64 -9.22
N LYS A 129 -20.73 -26.74 -8.36
CA LYS A 129 -21.07 -27.99 -7.67
C LYS A 129 -21.56 -29.10 -8.61
N LEU A 130 -21.98 -28.77 -9.83
CA LEU A 130 -22.34 -29.76 -10.86
C LEU A 130 -21.16 -30.62 -11.33
N LYS A 131 -19.92 -30.24 -11.00
CA LYS A 131 -18.74 -31.09 -11.23
C LYS A 131 -18.77 -32.37 -10.38
N LYS A 132 -19.55 -32.40 -9.30
CA LYS A 132 -19.77 -33.60 -8.49
C LYS A 132 -20.92 -34.40 -9.11
N GLU A 133 -20.68 -35.68 -9.34
CA GLU A 133 -21.62 -36.58 -10.03
C GLU A 133 -22.93 -36.72 -9.25
N GLU A 134 -22.86 -36.88 -7.93
CA GLU A 134 -24.02 -36.92 -7.02
C GLU A 134 -24.92 -35.68 -7.12
N CYS A 135 -24.31 -34.48 -7.12
CA CYS A 135 -25.05 -33.21 -7.23
C CYS A 135 -25.63 -33.01 -8.63
N CYS A 136 -25.00 -33.56 -9.67
CA CYS A 136 -25.46 -33.51 -11.05
C CYS A 136 -26.70 -34.40 -11.25
N GLU A 137 -26.68 -35.62 -10.72
CA GLU A 137 -27.81 -36.55 -10.77
C GLU A 137 -29.02 -36.02 -10.01
N GLU A 138 -28.81 -35.52 -8.78
CA GLU A 138 -29.87 -34.93 -7.97
C GLU A 138 -30.50 -33.71 -8.68
N PHE A 139 -29.67 -32.87 -9.31
CA PHE A 139 -30.15 -31.73 -10.09
C PHE A 139 -30.95 -32.16 -11.31
N ARG A 140 -30.47 -33.16 -12.08
CA ARG A 140 -31.18 -33.71 -13.25
C ARG A 140 -32.52 -34.31 -12.87
N GLN A 141 -32.59 -35.07 -11.78
CA GLN A 141 -33.81 -35.70 -11.30
C GLN A 141 -34.85 -34.65 -10.91
N LYS A 142 -34.45 -33.65 -10.09
CA LYS A 142 -35.34 -32.56 -9.66
C LYS A 142 -35.76 -31.66 -10.82
N LEU A 143 -34.88 -31.44 -11.80
CA LEU A 143 -35.23 -30.66 -12.99
C LEU A 143 -36.24 -31.41 -13.87
N ARG A 144 -36.07 -32.72 -14.08
CA ARG A 144 -37.04 -33.55 -14.81
C ARG A 144 -38.40 -33.58 -14.12
N GLN A 145 -38.41 -33.64 -12.80
CA GLN A 145 -39.65 -33.58 -12.01
C GLN A 145 -40.32 -32.20 -12.13
N ALA A 146 -39.56 -31.11 -12.05
CA ALA A 146 -40.07 -29.75 -12.17
C ALA A 146 -40.63 -29.44 -13.57
N LEU A 147 -40.08 -30.06 -14.62
CA LEU A 147 -40.53 -29.94 -16.00
C LEU A 147 -41.63 -30.97 -16.37
N GLY A 148 -42.17 -31.71 -15.39
CA GLY A 148 -43.28 -32.64 -15.58
C GLY A 148 -42.97 -33.83 -16.49
N GLY A 149 -41.71 -34.24 -16.60
CA GLY A 149 -41.30 -35.38 -17.43
C GLY A 149 -41.40 -35.18 -18.94
N LYS A 150 -41.66 -33.96 -19.42
CA LYS A 150 -41.68 -33.66 -20.86
C LYS A 150 -40.26 -33.68 -21.44
N VAL A 151 -40.05 -34.45 -22.51
CA VAL A 151 -38.78 -34.55 -23.24
C VAL A 151 -38.54 -33.30 -24.10
N VAL A 152 -39.61 -32.61 -24.48
CA VAL A 152 -39.57 -31.38 -25.28
C VAL A 152 -39.85 -30.19 -24.37
N LEU A 153 -38.89 -29.26 -24.30
CA LEU A 153 -39.01 -28.03 -23.53
C LEU A 153 -40.07 -27.12 -24.17
N PRO A 154 -40.89 -26.39 -23.38
CA PRO A 154 -41.76 -25.35 -23.91
C PRO A 154 -40.96 -24.34 -24.73
N ASP A 155 -41.53 -23.81 -25.83
CA ASP A 155 -40.92 -22.78 -26.69
C ASP A 155 -40.68 -21.44 -25.95
N ASP A 156 -41.14 -21.35 -24.71
CA ASP A 156 -40.92 -20.24 -23.81
C ASP A 156 -39.62 -20.43 -23.00
N TRP A 157 -38.56 -19.80 -23.51
CA TRP A 157 -37.24 -19.79 -22.92
C TRP A 157 -37.20 -19.13 -21.54
N GLU A 158 -38.01 -18.11 -21.28
CA GLU A 158 -37.96 -17.37 -20.00
C GLU A 158 -38.44 -18.26 -18.86
N THR A 159 -39.59 -18.90 -19.06
CA THR A 159 -40.17 -19.84 -18.08
C THR A 159 -39.26 -21.04 -17.86
N THR A 160 -38.67 -21.59 -18.92
CA THR A 160 -37.72 -22.71 -18.81
C THR A 160 -36.44 -22.31 -18.06
N ALA A 161 -35.87 -21.14 -18.35
CA ALA A 161 -34.68 -20.63 -17.69
C ALA A 161 -34.94 -20.32 -16.21
N GLU A 162 -36.13 -19.84 -15.86
CA GLU A 162 -36.53 -19.62 -14.46
C GLU A 162 -36.59 -20.93 -13.68
N VAL A 163 -37.25 -21.95 -14.22
CA VAL A 163 -37.33 -23.28 -13.59
C VAL A 163 -35.92 -23.86 -13.37
N ILE A 164 -35.03 -23.76 -14.36
CA ILE A 164 -33.63 -24.19 -14.25
C ILE A 164 -32.89 -23.42 -13.15
N ARG A 165 -33.00 -22.09 -13.12
CA ARG A 165 -32.32 -21.24 -12.12
C ARG A 165 -32.85 -21.51 -10.72
N GLU A 166 -34.15 -21.69 -10.55
CA GLU A 166 -34.77 -21.98 -9.25
C GLU A 166 -34.38 -23.36 -8.74
N THR A 167 -34.41 -24.37 -9.61
CA THR A 167 -33.95 -25.73 -9.29
C THR A 167 -32.47 -25.70 -8.92
N GLY A 168 -31.66 -24.91 -9.64
CA GLY A 168 -30.24 -24.75 -9.36
C GLY A 168 -30.00 -24.10 -8.00
N ARG A 169 -30.79 -23.08 -7.64
CA ARG A 169 -30.74 -22.45 -6.31
C ARG A 169 -31.12 -23.42 -5.19
N LYS A 170 -32.13 -24.27 -5.39
CA LYS A 170 -32.59 -25.26 -4.41
C LYS A 170 -31.57 -26.38 -4.19
N VAL A 171 -30.98 -26.93 -5.27
CA VAL A 171 -30.05 -28.07 -5.18
C VAL A 171 -28.62 -27.64 -4.85
N LEU A 172 -28.09 -26.63 -5.56
CA LEU A 172 -26.68 -26.24 -5.43
C LEU A 172 -26.47 -25.21 -4.30
N GLY A 173 -27.55 -24.52 -3.90
CA GLY A 173 -27.53 -23.43 -2.95
C GLY A 173 -26.99 -22.11 -3.56
N VAL A 174 -27.10 -21.04 -2.78
CA VAL A 174 -26.61 -19.70 -3.14
C VAL A 174 -25.32 -19.35 -2.41
N SER A 175 -24.49 -18.51 -3.03
CA SER A 175 -23.29 -17.94 -2.39
C SER A 175 -23.67 -16.94 -1.29
N SER A 176 -22.86 -16.87 -0.23
CA SER A 176 -23.10 -16.02 0.96
C SER A 176 -22.75 -14.54 0.77
N GLY A 177 -22.41 -14.12 -0.45
CA GLY A 177 -22.12 -12.71 -0.79
C GLY A 177 -20.88 -12.11 -0.13
N ARG A 178 -20.15 -12.84 0.72
CA ARG A 178 -18.85 -12.43 1.28
C ARG A 178 -17.73 -12.92 0.38
N ARG A 179 -16.87 -12.00 -0.06
CA ARG A 179 -15.54 -12.34 -0.60
C ARG A 179 -14.80 -13.06 0.53
N LYS A 180 -14.47 -14.33 0.33
CA LYS A 180 -13.47 -15.01 1.17
C LYS A 180 -12.16 -14.28 0.89
N GLU A 181 -11.60 -13.60 1.87
CA GLU A 181 -10.18 -13.24 1.80
C GLU A 181 -9.42 -14.56 1.93
N ASP A 182 -9.00 -15.11 0.80
CA ASP A 182 -8.13 -16.28 0.77
C ASP A 182 -6.78 -15.87 1.36
N LYS A 183 -6.64 -16.01 2.68
CA LYS A 183 -5.36 -15.99 3.40
C LYS A 183 -4.70 -17.37 3.40
N GLU A 184 -4.93 -18.16 2.36
CA GLU A 184 -4.13 -19.33 2.05
C GLU A 184 -3.22 -18.95 0.90
N THR A 185 -1.92 -18.95 1.17
CA THR A 185 -0.86 -18.77 0.17
C THR A 185 -1.18 -19.61 -1.05
N TRP A 186 -1.36 -18.95 -2.20
CA TRP A 186 -1.95 -19.50 -3.43
C TRP A 186 -1.19 -20.68 -4.07
N TRP A 187 -0.05 -21.08 -3.49
CA TRP A 187 0.78 -22.22 -3.88
C TRP A 187 0.74 -23.39 -2.87
N LEU A 188 -0.10 -23.31 -1.82
CA LEU A 188 -0.20 -24.33 -0.79
C LEU A 188 -1.09 -25.49 -1.29
N ASN A 189 -0.48 -26.65 -1.54
CA ASN A 189 -1.20 -27.90 -1.83
C ASN A 189 -1.14 -28.84 -0.60
N GLU A 190 -1.99 -29.87 -0.57
CA GLU A 190 -2.04 -30.86 0.52
C GLU A 190 -0.69 -31.57 0.73
N GLU A 191 0.07 -31.79 -0.35
CA GLU A 191 1.39 -32.42 -0.32
C GLU A 191 2.47 -31.55 0.38
N VAL A 192 2.47 -30.24 0.14
CA VAL A 192 3.33 -29.28 0.84
C VAL A 192 2.92 -29.17 2.30
N HIS A 193 1.62 -29.20 2.59
CA HIS A 193 1.13 -29.18 3.96
C HIS A 193 1.62 -30.40 4.75
N ASP A 194 1.41 -31.60 4.22
CA ASP A 194 1.86 -32.86 4.82
C ASP A 194 3.39 -32.90 4.99
N SER A 195 4.15 -32.44 3.99
CA SER A 195 5.62 -32.33 4.09
C SER A 195 6.07 -31.38 5.20
N ILE A 196 5.38 -30.25 5.38
CA ILE A 196 5.67 -29.29 6.47
C ILE A 196 5.35 -29.89 7.84
N GLN A 197 4.25 -30.64 7.96
CA GLN A 197 3.88 -31.32 9.20
C GLN A 197 4.92 -32.38 9.58
N ARG A 198 5.36 -33.21 8.64
CA ARG A 198 6.43 -34.20 8.86
C ARG A 198 7.74 -33.56 9.32
N LYS A 199 8.13 -32.43 8.72
CA LYS A 199 9.30 -31.65 9.17
C LYS A 199 9.13 -31.11 10.59
N ARG A 200 7.93 -30.66 10.97
CA ARG A 200 7.66 -30.19 12.34
C ARG A 200 7.77 -31.31 13.36
N LEU A 201 7.26 -32.50 13.04
CA LEU A 201 7.39 -33.69 13.88
C LEU A 201 8.85 -34.12 14.05
N ALA A 202 9.63 -34.16 12.96
CA ALA A 202 11.06 -34.48 13.03
C ALA A 202 11.87 -33.43 13.80
N LYS A 203 11.51 -32.14 13.70
CA LYS A 203 12.13 -31.09 14.53
C LYS A 203 11.84 -31.31 16.02
N LYS A 204 10.59 -31.66 16.37
CA LYS A 204 10.20 -31.93 17.75
C LYS A 204 10.97 -33.13 18.32
N LYS A 205 11.18 -34.18 17.52
CA LYS A 205 12.03 -35.33 17.89
C LYS A 205 13.49 -34.93 18.11
N TRP A 206 14.08 -34.14 17.21
CA TRP A 206 15.45 -33.66 17.36
C TRP A 206 15.62 -32.74 18.58
N ASP A 207 14.64 -31.88 18.86
CA ASP A 207 14.66 -30.98 20.02
C ASP A 207 14.60 -31.76 21.36
N MET A 208 14.02 -32.96 21.38
CA MET A 208 13.97 -33.84 22.56
C MET A 208 15.25 -34.65 22.75
N ASP A 209 15.68 -35.41 21.74
CA ASP A 209 16.73 -36.42 21.92
C ASP A 209 18.14 -35.91 21.55
N ARG A 210 18.22 -34.81 20.78
CA ARG A 210 19.48 -34.18 20.28
C ARG A 210 20.52 -35.13 19.66
N THR A 211 20.09 -36.30 19.16
CA THR A 211 20.95 -37.27 18.46
C THR A 211 21.29 -36.81 17.04
N GLU A 212 22.44 -37.26 16.51
CA GLU A 212 22.87 -36.91 15.14
C GLU A 212 21.98 -37.58 14.07
N GLU A 213 21.42 -38.75 14.35
CA GLU A 213 20.43 -39.44 13.50
C GLU A 213 19.15 -38.59 13.32
N ASN A 214 18.58 -38.08 14.41
CA ASN A 214 17.39 -37.20 14.35
C ASN A 214 17.70 -35.86 13.67
N ARG A 215 18.93 -35.36 13.79
CA ARG A 215 19.40 -34.17 13.08
C ARG A 215 19.48 -34.41 11.57
N GLN A 216 19.92 -35.59 11.15
CA GLN A 216 20.01 -35.98 9.75
C GLN A 216 18.63 -36.17 9.13
N GLU A 217 17.72 -36.85 9.84
CA GLU A 217 16.31 -37.01 9.46
C GLU A 217 15.61 -35.65 9.27
N TYR A 218 15.80 -34.72 10.22
CA TYR A 218 15.28 -33.35 10.11
C TYR A 218 15.84 -32.60 8.88
N LYS A 219 17.15 -32.69 8.62
CA LYS A 219 17.79 -32.05 7.46
C LYS A 219 17.27 -32.61 6.13
N GLU A 220 17.05 -33.91 6.04
CA GLU A 220 16.51 -34.55 4.84
C GLU A 220 15.06 -34.13 4.58
N LEU A 221 14.22 -34.12 5.61
CA LEU A 221 12.84 -33.63 5.53
C LEU A 221 12.79 -32.14 5.21
N GLN A 222 13.74 -31.34 5.71
CA GLN A 222 13.88 -29.94 5.33
C GLN A 222 14.21 -29.77 3.84
N ARG A 223 15.13 -30.58 3.29
CA ARG A 223 15.44 -30.59 1.85
C ARG A 223 14.25 -31.06 1.01
N ARG A 224 13.48 -32.02 1.51
CA ARG A 224 12.26 -32.52 0.84
C ARG A 224 11.16 -31.46 0.79
N VAL A 225 10.88 -30.77 1.90
CA VAL A 225 9.96 -29.63 1.93
C VAL A 225 10.37 -28.54 0.95
N LYS A 226 11.67 -28.21 0.88
CA LYS A 226 12.17 -27.23 -0.10
C LYS A 226 11.86 -27.64 -1.55
N ARG A 227 12.07 -28.92 -1.89
CA ARG A 227 11.77 -29.45 -3.23
C ARG A 227 10.28 -29.44 -3.55
N GLU A 228 9.43 -29.88 -2.62
CA GLU A 228 7.97 -29.90 -2.82
C GLU A 228 7.38 -28.49 -2.92
N VAL A 229 7.86 -27.54 -2.09
CA VAL A 229 7.47 -26.13 -2.22
C VAL A 229 7.91 -25.55 -3.56
N SER A 230 9.10 -25.93 -4.06
CA SER A 230 9.57 -25.48 -5.37
C SER A 230 8.69 -26.01 -6.51
N LYS A 231 8.32 -27.30 -6.48
CA LYS A 231 7.43 -27.92 -7.48
C LYS A 231 6.02 -27.32 -7.45
N ALA A 232 5.44 -27.16 -6.26
CA ALA A 232 4.11 -26.57 -6.10
C ALA A 232 4.07 -25.13 -6.59
N LYS A 233 5.14 -24.36 -6.31
CA LYS A 233 5.32 -23.02 -6.87
C LYS A 233 5.43 -23.05 -8.39
N GLN A 234 6.28 -23.91 -8.96
CA GLN A 234 6.45 -24.05 -10.41
C GLN A 234 5.13 -24.33 -11.12
N LYS A 235 4.37 -25.31 -10.63
CA LYS A 235 3.06 -25.66 -11.19
C LYS A 235 2.07 -24.48 -11.12
N ALA A 236 2.01 -23.81 -9.97
CA ALA A 236 1.14 -22.66 -9.80
C ALA A 236 1.60 -21.45 -10.64
N TYR A 237 2.90 -21.34 -10.94
CA TYR A 237 3.46 -20.38 -11.90
C TYR A 237 3.08 -20.71 -13.34
N ASP A 238 3.19 -21.96 -13.78
CA ASP A 238 2.81 -22.38 -15.14
C ASP A 238 1.32 -22.11 -15.40
N GLU A 239 0.48 -22.38 -14.39
CA GLU A 239 -0.95 -22.05 -14.41
C GLU A 239 -1.22 -20.54 -14.36
N LEU A 240 -0.35 -19.74 -13.73
CA LEU A 240 -0.42 -18.27 -13.73
C LEU A 240 0.00 -17.69 -15.09
N TYR A 241 1.09 -18.18 -15.69
CA TYR A 241 1.56 -17.77 -17.01
C TYR A 241 0.53 -18.07 -18.10
N THR A 242 -0.06 -19.27 -18.08
CA THR A 242 -1.12 -19.65 -19.02
C THR A 242 -2.36 -18.76 -18.88
N ARG A 243 -2.63 -18.22 -17.68
CA ARG A 243 -3.70 -17.24 -17.45
C ARG A 243 -3.31 -15.83 -17.87
N LEU A 244 -2.05 -15.45 -17.74
CA LEU A 244 -1.54 -14.13 -18.15
C LEU A 244 -1.48 -13.95 -19.67
N ASP A 245 -1.40 -15.05 -20.44
CA ASP A 245 -1.59 -15.02 -21.90
C ASP A 245 -3.03 -14.65 -22.32
N THR A 246 -3.95 -14.50 -21.37
CA THR A 246 -5.33 -14.05 -21.63
C THR A 246 -5.54 -12.61 -21.15
N ARG A 247 -6.26 -11.79 -21.95
CA ARG A 247 -6.63 -10.40 -21.63
C ARG A 247 -7.36 -10.21 -20.29
N GLU A 248 -7.92 -11.27 -19.73
CA GLU A 248 -8.59 -11.27 -18.41
C GLU A 248 -7.59 -11.47 -17.26
N GLY A 249 -6.56 -12.31 -17.44
CA GLY A 249 -5.53 -12.56 -16.43
C GLY A 249 -4.61 -11.37 -16.17
N GLU A 250 -4.39 -10.52 -17.19
CA GLU A 250 -3.75 -9.22 -17.01
C GLU A 250 -4.45 -8.41 -15.91
N LYS A 251 -5.78 -8.23 -16.00
CA LYS A 251 -6.54 -7.38 -15.07
C LYS A 251 -6.51 -7.84 -13.60
N ASP A 252 -6.33 -9.13 -13.36
CA ASP A 252 -6.39 -9.72 -12.01
C ASP A 252 -5.09 -9.56 -11.20
N LEU A 253 -3.94 -9.35 -11.85
CA LEU A 253 -2.67 -9.04 -11.18
C LEU A 253 -2.68 -7.64 -10.55
N TYR A 254 -3.46 -6.71 -11.12
CA TYR A 254 -3.37 -5.27 -10.83
C TYR A 254 -4.15 -4.79 -9.60
N ARG A 255 -4.40 -5.66 -8.62
CA ARG A 255 -5.21 -5.31 -7.43
C ARG A 255 -4.58 -5.64 -6.08
N LYS A 256 -3.27 -5.85 -5.99
CA LYS A 256 -2.63 -6.27 -4.73
C LYS A 256 -1.37 -5.44 -4.36
N SER A 257 -0.96 -5.59 -3.11
CA SER A 257 -0.20 -4.73 -2.20
C SER A 257 1.29 -4.56 -2.56
N THR A 258 2.03 -3.79 -1.76
CA THR A 258 3.51 -3.62 -1.76
C THR A 258 4.28 -4.94 -1.88
N THR A 259 3.73 -6.00 -1.28
CA THR A 259 4.31 -7.34 -1.31
C THR A 259 4.31 -7.95 -2.71
N ASP A 260 3.33 -7.59 -3.54
CA ASP A 260 3.16 -8.15 -4.88
C ASP A 260 4.12 -7.53 -5.90
N ALA A 261 4.55 -6.28 -5.71
CA ALA A 261 5.55 -5.63 -6.56
C ALA A 261 6.97 -6.22 -6.37
N ILE A 262 7.40 -6.40 -5.11
CA ILE A 262 8.67 -7.07 -4.79
C ILE A 262 8.63 -8.52 -5.30
N PHE A 263 7.48 -9.18 -5.10
CA PHE A 263 7.30 -10.56 -5.50
C PHE A 263 7.31 -10.74 -7.02
N ALA A 264 6.64 -9.87 -7.77
CA ALA A 264 6.67 -9.86 -9.24
C ALA A 264 8.09 -9.65 -9.77
N LEU A 265 8.84 -8.69 -9.21
CA LEU A 265 10.23 -8.46 -9.60
C LEU A 265 11.10 -9.69 -9.33
N ARG A 266 10.98 -10.32 -8.15
CA ARG A 266 11.75 -11.54 -7.81
C ARG A 266 11.43 -12.70 -8.76
N ILE A 267 10.16 -12.92 -9.09
CA ILE A 267 9.76 -13.96 -10.05
C ILE A 267 10.34 -13.67 -11.43
N LEU A 268 10.29 -12.41 -11.87
CA LEU A 268 10.86 -12.00 -13.15
C LEU A 268 12.35 -12.34 -13.19
N MET A 269 13.11 -11.92 -12.18
CA MET A 269 14.54 -12.23 -12.08
C MET A 269 14.82 -13.74 -12.06
N GLU A 270 14.03 -14.53 -11.31
CA GLU A 270 14.17 -16.00 -11.27
C GLU A 270 13.91 -16.64 -12.65
N LYS A 271 12.87 -16.22 -13.37
CA LYS A 271 12.53 -16.76 -14.70
C LYS A 271 13.65 -16.52 -15.72
N TYR A 272 14.18 -15.30 -15.79
CA TYR A 272 15.25 -14.99 -16.73
C TYR A 272 16.55 -15.73 -16.36
N ARG A 273 16.80 -15.88 -15.05
CA ARG A 273 17.94 -16.66 -14.56
C ARG A 273 17.82 -18.14 -14.97
N ASP A 274 16.67 -18.76 -14.75
CA ASP A 274 16.44 -20.17 -15.05
C ASP A 274 16.45 -20.43 -16.57
N GLY A 275 15.94 -19.46 -17.36
CA GLY A 275 16.00 -19.46 -18.81
C GLY A 275 17.38 -19.13 -19.41
N GLN A 276 18.42 -18.89 -18.59
CA GLN A 276 19.76 -18.46 -19.02
C GLN A 276 19.76 -17.17 -19.87
N ARG A 277 18.82 -16.25 -19.61
CA ARG A 277 18.69 -14.97 -20.32
C ARG A 277 19.11 -13.81 -19.42
N GLU A 278 19.60 -12.74 -20.06
CA GLU A 278 19.93 -11.50 -19.36
C GLU A 278 18.65 -10.72 -19.04
N LEU A 279 18.64 -10.07 -17.89
CA LEU A 279 17.58 -9.12 -17.50
C LEU A 279 18.24 -7.90 -16.89
N HIS A 280 17.97 -6.74 -17.48
CA HIS A 280 18.45 -5.44 -17.05
C HIS A 280 17.37 -4.76 -16.23
N CYS A 281 17.69 -4.37 -14.99
CA CYS A 281 16.80 -3.68 -14.07
C CYS A 281 17.41 -2.35 -13.65
N VAL A 282 16.67 -1.25 -13.79
CA VAL A 282 17.05 0.06 -13.27
C VAL A 282 16.09 0.46 -12.17
N PHE A 283 16.62 0.74 -10.98
CA PHE A 283 15.88 1.23 -9.84
C PHE A 283 16.00 2.76 -9.81
N VAL A 284 14.90 3.44 -10.13
CA VAL A 284 14.85 4.90 -10.25
C VAL A 284 14.44 5.53 -8.93
N ASP A 285 15.26 6.45 -8.46
CA ASP A 285 15.00 7.28 -7.28
C ASP A 285 14.85 8.74 -7.70
N LEU A 286 13.94 9.48 -7.06
CA LEU A 286 13.68 10.89 -7.36
C LEU A 286 14.36 11.81 -6.36
N GLU A 287 15.05 12.86 -6.84
CA GLU A 287 15.65 13.88 -5.98
C GLU A 287 14.56 14.71 -5.30
N LYS A 288 14.42 14.59 -3.97
CA LYS A 288 13.49 15.42 -3.18
C LYS A 288 12.08 15.46 -3.81
N ALA A 289 11.54 14.27 -4.10
CA ALA A 289 10.31 14.10 -4.89
C ALA A 289 9.17 15.01 -4.44
N TYR A 290 8.93 15.10 -3.13
CA TYR A 290 7.87 15.93 -2.55
C TYR A 290 8.13 17.43 -2.76
N ASP A 291 9.38 17.89 -2.66
CA ASP A 291 9.72 19.32 -2.72
C ASP A 291 9.69 19.87 -4.14
N ARG A 292 9.77 19.00 -5.15
CA ARG A 292 9.90 19.38 -6.55
C ARG A 292 8.58 19.46 -7.32
N VAL A 293 7.50 18.86 -6.81
CA VAL A 293 6.22 18.81 -7.53
C VAL A 293 5.68 20.24 -7.78
N PRO A 294 5.53 20.68 -9.04
CA PRO A 294 4.90 21.96 -9.34
C PRO A 294 3.43 21.96 -8.95
N ARG A 295 2.95 23.03 -8.32
CA ARG A 295 1.55 23.14 -7.87
C ARG A 295 0.57 23.12 -9.03
N GLU A 296 0.90 23.79 -10.12
CA GLU A 296 0.07 23.78 -11.33
C GLU A 296 -0.12 22.37 -11.89
N GLU A 297 0.96 21.57 -11.89
CA GLU A 297 0.91 20.19 -12.32
C GLU A 297 0.04 19.33 -11.39
N LEU A 298 0.10 19.59 -10.08
CA LEU A 298 -0.77 18.92 -9.11
C LEU A 298 -2.25 19.22 -9.39
N TRP A 299 -2.61 20.48 -9.61
CA TRP A 299 -4.00 20.88 -9.91
C TRP A 299 -4.49 20.22 -11.20
N TYR A 300 -3.64 20.21 -12.22
CA TYR A 300 -3.91 19.53 -13.49
C TYR A 300 -4.15 18.02 -13.28
N CYS A 301 -3.25 17.33 -12.57
CA CYS A 301 -3.36 15.90 -12.31
C CYS A 301 -4.62 15.54 -11.51
N MET A 302 -4.99 16.35 -10.51
CA MET A 302 -6.21 16.15 -9.73
C MET A 302 -7.47 16.26 -10.62
N ARG A 303 -7.55 17.28 -11.47
CA ARG A 303 -8.68 17.47 -12.40
C ARG A 303 -8.76 16.33 -13.41
N LYS A 304 -7.63 15.95 -14.01
CA LYS A 304 -7.55 14.86 -15.00
C LYS A 304 -7.96 13.51 -14.39
N SER A 305 -7.65 13.29 -13.12
CA SER A 305 -8.06 12.09 -12.37
C SER A 305 -9.53 12.09 -11.92
N GLY A 306 -10.34 13.07 -12.35
CA GLY A 306 -11.78 13.15 -12.07
C GLY A 306 -12.12 13.66 -10.66
N VAL A 307 -11.17 14.28 -9.96
CA VAL A 307 -11.44 14.91 -8.66
C VAL A 307 -12.35 16.12 -8.88
N ALA A 308 -13.49 16.17 -8.18
CA ALA A 308 -14.44 17.27 -8.31
C ALA A 308 -13.79 18.62 -7.95
N GLU A 309 -14.08 19.66 -8.74
CA GLU A 309 -13.44 20.99 -8.63
C GLU A 309 -13.51 21.59 -7.22
N LYS A 310 -14.59 21.31 -6.47
CA LYS A 310 -14.72 21.74 -5.07
C LYS A 310 -13.59 21.23 -4.16
N TYR A 311 -13.10 20.01 -4.39
CA TYR A 311 -11.99 19.45 -3.61
C TYR A 311 -10.66 19.99 -4.11
N VAL A 312 -10.51 20.20 -5.42
CA VAL A 312 -9.33 20.85 -6.00
C VAL A 312 -9.15 22.24 -5.38
N ARG A 313 -10.22 23.05 -5.30
CA ARG A 313 -10.18 24.37 -4.64
C ARG A 313 -9.78 24.30 -3.17
N VAL A 314 -10.33 23.36 -2.40
CA VAL A 314 -9.93 23.20 -0.99
C VAL A 314 -8.45 22.88 -0.85
N VAL A 315 -7.91 22.02 -1.72
CA VAL A 315 -6.46 21.74 -1.71
C VAL A 315 -5.68 22.95 -2.21
N GLN A 316 -6.13 23.67 -3.25
CA GLN A 316 -5.50 24.91 -3.69
C GLN A 316 -5.40 25.93 -2.55
N ASP A 317 -6.50 26.16 -1.83
CA ASP A 317 -6.55 27.06 -0.67
C ASP A 317 -5.58 26.64 0.45
N MET A 318 -5.37 25.33 0.67
CA MET A 318 -4.39 24.84 1.64
C MET A 318 -2.96 25.19 1.24
N TYR A 319 -2.64 25.16 -0.05
CA TYR A 319 -1.31 25.46 -0.56
C TYR A 319 -1.09 26.96 -0.80
N GLU A 320 -2.15 27.74 -0.99
CA GLU A 320 -2.08 29.18 -1.22
C GLU A 320 -1.50 29.92 -0.02
N ARG A 321 -0.63 30.91 -0.27
CA ARG A 321 0.03 31.75 0.76
C ARG A 321 0.83 30.99 1.83
N SER A 322 1.19 29.73 1.59
CA SER A 322 2.09 28.97 2.47
C SER A 322 3.44 29.67 2.62
N ARG A 323 3.77 30.08 3.85
CA ARG A 323 5.08 30.61 4.22
C ARG A 323 5.79 29.60 5.11
N THR A 324 7.09 29.46 4.94
CA THR A 324 7.91 28.57 5.76
C THR A 324 9.01 29.37 6.44
N VAL A 325 9.27 28.99 7.68
CA VAL A 325 10.36 29.50 8.50
C VAL A 325 11.17 28.30 8.94
N VAL A 326 12.48 28.32 8.73
CA VAL A 326 13.38 27.26 9.18
C VAL A 326 13.92 27.66 10.54
N ARG A 327 13.77 26.80 11.54
CA ARG A 327 14.36 27.00 12.86
C ARG A 327 15.73 26.32 12.88
N CYS A 328 16.78 27.14 12.97
CA CYS A 328 18.16 26.68 13.11
C CYS A 328 18.64 26.89 14.55
N ALA A 329 19.77 26.27 14.91
CA ALA A 329 20.38 26.42 16.23
C ALA A 329 20.78 27.88 16.59
N VAL A 330 20.90 28.74 15.58
CA VAL A 330 21.31 30.15 15.69
C VAL A 330 20.12 31.12 15.69
N GLY A 331 18.89 30.63 15.49
CA GLY A 331 17.67 31.46 15.39
C GLY A 331 16.69 30.99 14.32
N GLN A 332 15.59 31.73 14.15
CA GLN A 332 14.63 31.54 13.06
C GLN A 332 15.10 32.29 11.81
N THR A 333 14.96 31.67 10.64
CA THR A 333 15.20 32.36 9.36
C THR A 333 14.10 33.35 9.05
N GLU A 334 14.33 34.23 8.08
CA GLU A 334 13.27 35.05 7.50
C GLU A 334 12.19 34.18 6.85
N GLU A 335 10.95 34.68 6.84
CA GLU A 335 9.82 34.02 6.18
C GLU A 335 10.05 34.01 4.67
N PHE A 336 10.08 32.83 4.06
CA PHE A 336 10.06 32.69 2.61
C PHE A 336 8.78 32.00 2.14
N LYS A 337 8.30 32.40 0.96
CA LYS A 337 7.16 31.76 0.32
C LYS A 337 7.60 30.42 -0.26
N VAL A 338 6.79 29.39 -0.02
CA VAL A 338 6.94 28.11 -0.70
C VAL A 338 5.97 28.11 -1.87
N GLU A 339 6.49 28.02 -3.08
CA GLU A 339 5.70 28.04 -4.32
C GLU A 339 5.68 26.68 -5.03
N VAL A 340 6.59 25.79 -4.67
CA VAL A 340 6.77 24.46 -5.26
C VAL A 340 6.79 23.41 -4.15
N GLY A 341 6.31 22.22 -4.47
CA GLY A 341 6.36 21.07 -3.59
C GLY A 341 5.08 20.85 -2.78
N LEU A 342 4.93 19.61 -2.35
CA LEU A 342 3.92 19.13 -1.43
C LEU A 342 4.30 19.48 0.00
N HIS A 343 3.32 19.72 0.87
CA HIS A 343 3.61 19.91 2.29
C HIS A 343 4.17 18.62 2.88
N GLN A 344 5.46 18.61 3.23
CA GLN A 344 6.06 17.48 3.92
C GLN A 344 5.30 17.22 5.23
N VAL A 345 5.14 15.95 5.61
CA VAL A 345 4.44 15.52 6.85
C VAL A 345 2.90 15.65 6.82
N SER A 346 2.30 16.25 5.78
CA SER A 346 0.84 16.22 5.63
C SER A 346 0.34 14.81 5.25
N ALA A 347 -0.70 14.34 5.94
CA ALA A 347 -1.35 13.05 5.65
C ALA A 347 -1.97 12.99 4.24
N LEU A 348 -2.23 14.15 3.63
CA LEU A 348 -2.78 14.25 2.28
C LEU A 348 -1.69 14.16 1.20
N SER A 349 -0.45 14.57 1.51
CA SER A 349 0.65 14.65 0.55
C SER A 349 1.00 13.31 -0.12
N PRO A 350 1.04 12.15 0.57
CA PRO A 350 1.25 10.86 -0.10
C PRO A 350 0.18 10.53 -1.14
N PHE A 351 -1.08 10.87 -0.87
CA PHE A 351 -2.18 10.65 -1.82
C PHE A 351 -2.10 11.58 -3.02
N LEU A 352 -1.78 12.86 -2.80
CA LEU A 352 -1.56 13.85 -3.87
C LEU A 352 -0.37 13.46 -4.75
N PHE A 353 0.72 13.01 -4.14
CA PHE A 353 1.88 12.51 -4.86
C PHE A 353 1.52 11.28 -5.71
N ALA A 354 0.75 10.34 -5.16
CA ALA A 354 0.29 9.17 -5.90
C ALA A 354 -0.56 9.55 -7.13
N ILE A 355 -1.42 10.56 -7.03
CA ILE A 355 -2.20 11.07 -8.18
C ILE A 355 -1.28 11.57 -9.29
N VAL A 356 -0.24 12.34 -8.95
CA VAL A 356 0.75 12.85 -9.90
C VAL A 356 1.50 11.69 -10.55
N MET A 357 1.97 10.72 -9.76
CA MET A 357 2.68 9.53 -10.26
C MET A 357 1.82 8.67 -11.18
N VAL A 358 0.53 8.48 -10.87
CA VAL A 358 -0.40 7.75 -11.75
C VAL A 358 -0.52 8.47 -13.10
N GLN A 359 -0.72 9.78 -13.10
CA GLN A 359 -0.86 10.57 -14.32
C GLN A 359 0.42 10.65 -15.16
N LEU A 360 1.58 10.64 -14.53
CA LEU A 360 2.88 10.49 -15.21
C LEU A 360 3.00 9.12 -15.85
N SER A 361 2.60 8.09 -15.11
CA SER A 361 2.74 6.74 -15.57
C SER A 361 1.86 6.44 -16.78
N GLU A 362 0.65 7.00 -16.87
CA GLU A 362 -0.22 6.80 -18.03
C GLU A 362 0.41 7.27 -19.36
N GLU A 363 1.39 8.17 -19.32
CA GLU A 363 2.05 8.72 -20.52
C GLU A 363 3.28 7.92 -20.96
N VAL A 364 3.95 7.22 -20.03
CA VAL A 364 5.27 6.61 -20.27
C VAL A 364 5.24 5.09 -20.11
N ARG A 365 4.28 4.57 -19.34
CA ARG A 365 4.24 3.18 -18.92
C ARG A 365 4.11 2.26 -20.12
N GLN A 366 5.05 1.33 -20.22
CA GLN A 366 4.95 0.15 -21.06
C GLN A 366 4.15 -0.95 -20.35
N GLU A 367 3.60 -1.89 -21.12
CA GLU A 367 2.89 -3.04 -20.57
C GLU A 367 3.78 -3.83 -19.60
N SER A 368 3.15 -4.37 -18.56
CA SER A 368 3.84 -5.23 -17.59
C SER A 368 4.46 -6.43 -18.32
N PRO A 369 5.69 -6.89 -17.98
CA PRO A 369 6.46 -6.61 -16.75
C PRO A 369 7.59 -5.56 -16.87
N TRP A 370 7.67 -4.83 -17.97
CA TRP A 370 8.81 -3.95 -18.30
C TRP A 370 8.88 -2.66 -17.48
N THR A 371 7.77 -2.25 -16.88
CA THR A 371 7.73 -1.11 -15.96
C THR A 371 6.87 -1.44 -14.75
N MET A 372 7.50 -1.61 -13.60
CA MET A 372 6.86 -1.80 -12.31
C MET A 372 6.98 -0.52 -11.49
N MET A 373 5.87 -0.04 -10.94
CA MET A 373 5.90 1.15 -10.07
C MET A 373 5.22 0.84 -8.76
N PHE A 374 5.84 1.32 -7.69
CA PHE A 374 5.24 1.35 -6.37
C PHE A 374 5.47 2.72 -5.72
N ALA A 375 4.42 3.56 -5.68
CA ALA A 375 4.50 4.92 -5.17
C ALA A 375 5.64 5.74 -5.82
N ASP A 376 6.68 6.07 -5.07
CA ASP A 376 7.89 6.80 -5.48
C ASP A 376 8.99 5.89 -6.07
N ASP A 377 8.92 4.58 -5.83
CA ASP A 377 9.89 3.61 -6.31
C ASP A 377 9.49 3.10 -7.71
N ILE A 378 10.25 3.48 -8.74
CA ILE A 378 10.06 3.01 -10.12
C ILE A 378 11.15 1.98 -10.45
N VAL A 379 10.74 0.83 -11.00
CA VAL A 379 11.65 -0.20 -11.53
C VAL A 379 11.37 -0.41 -13.00
N ILE A 380 12.41 -0.18 -13.81
CA ILE A 380 12.37 -0.37 -15.26
C ILE A 380 13.14 -1.65 -15.57
N CYS A 381 12.51 -2.57 -16.29
CA CYS A 381 13.10 -3.86 -16.67
C CYS A 381 13.15 -3.99 -18.20
N SER A 382 14.21 -4.62 -18.73
CA SER A 382 14.29 -5.02 -20.14
C SER A 382 15.21 -6.22 -20.35
N GLU A 383 15.04 -6.93 -21.48
CA GLU A 383 15.94 -8.00 -21.90
C GLU A 383 17.24 -7.47 -22.52
N SER A 384 17.27 -6.20 -22.93
CA SER A 384 18.44 -5.56 -23.56
C SER A 384 18.88 -4.32 -22.78
N GLY A 385 20.21 -4.14 -22.66
CA GLY A 385 20.82 -2.95 -22.08
C GLY A 385 20.44 -1.66 -22.82
N GLU A 386 20.38 -1.70 -24.15
CA GLU A 386 19.99 -0.54 -24.98
C GLU A 386 18.53 -0.15 -24.74
N GLN A 387 17.65 -1.15 -24.62
CA GLN A 387 16.22 -0.91 -24.43
C GLN A 387 15.92 -0.39 -23.02
N VAL A 388 16.66 -0.84 -21.99
CA VAL A 388 16.51 -0.27 -20.64
C VAL A 388 17.02 1.16 -20.57
N GLU A 389 18.09 1.49 -21.30
CA GLU A 389 18.63 2.85 -21.43
C GLU A 389 17.62 3.78 -22.11
N GLU A 390 17.05 3.35 -23.23
CA GLU A 390 16.02 4.12 -23.93
C GLU A 390 14.79 4.36 -23.04
N ASN A 391 14.34 3.32 -22.33
CA ASN A 391 13.20 3.40 -21.41
C ASN A 391 13.50 4.33 -20.23
N LEU A 392 14.71 4.28 -19.69
CA LEU A 392 15.15 5.16 -18.62
C LEU A 392 15.16 6.63 -19.08
N GLU A 393 15.64 6.91 -20.28
CA GLU A 393 15.65 8.26 -20.85
C GLU A 393 14.24 8.80 -21.12
N ARG A 394 13.32 7.94 -21.58
CA ARG A 394 11.90 8.29 -21.71
C ARG A 394 11.28 8.66 -20.36
N TRP A 395 11.57 7.87 -19.32
CA TRP A 395 11.14 8.17 -17.95
C TRP A 395 11.74 9.47 -17.42
N ARG A 396 13.04 9.69 -17.63
CA ARG A 396 13.74 10.92 -17.25
C ARG A 396 13.07 12.13 -17.88
N PHE A 397 12.84 12.11 -19.19
CA PHE A 397 12.24 13.23 -19.91
C PHE A 397 10.82 13.54 -19.42
N ALA A 398 10.01 12.52 -19.17
CA ALA A 398 8.65 12.70 -18.68
C ALA A 398 8.61 13.27 -17.25
N LEU A 399 9.50 12.80 -16.37
CA LEU A 399 9.64 13.32 -15.01
C LEU A 399 10.11 14.79 -15.03
N GLU A 400 11.15 15.09 -15.81
CA GLU A 400 11.74 16.44 -15.94
C GLU A 400 10.74 17.44 -16.52
N ARG A 401 9.95 17.04 -17.52
CA ARG A 401 8.89 17.87 -18.09
C ARG A 401 7.84 18.29 -17.06
N ARG A 402 7.65 17.49 -16.01
CA ARG A 402 6.72 17.75 -14.90
C ARG A 402 7.41 18.28 -13.65
N GLY A 403 8.65 18.74 -13.77
CA GLY A 403 9.42 19.38 -12.69
C GLY A 403 10.07 18.43 -11.68
N MET A 404 9.95 17.10 -11.87
CA MET A 404 10.65 16.11 -11.05
C MET A 404 12.00 15.76 -11.66
N LYS A 405 12.97 15.40 -10.81
CA LYS A 405 14.33 15.07 -11.26
C LYS A 405 14.75 13.70 -10.74
N VAL A 406 15.36 12.91 -11.61
CA VAL A 406 15.96 11.62 -11.26
C VAL A 406 17.26 11.83 -10.49
N SER A 407 17.43 11.09 -9.39
CA SER A 407 18.61 11.11 -8.52
C SER A 407 19.69 10.19 -9.07
N ARG A 408 20.69 10.77 -9.76
CA ARG A 408 21.80 9.98 -10.33
C ARG A 408 22.56 9.18 -9.27
N SER A 409 22.75 9.74 -8.07
CA SER A 409 23.53 9.09 -7.00
C SER A 409 22.80 7.91 -6.33
N LYS A 410 21.47 7.87 -6.40
CA LYS A 410 20.64 6.85 -5.75
C LYS A 410 19.96 5.91 -6.73
N THR A 411 19.91 6.28 -8.01
CA THR A 411 19.44 5.41 -9.08
C THR A 411 20.52 4.38 -9.36
N GLU A 412 20.18 3.09 -9.24
CA GLU A 412 21.13 1.99 -9.37
C GLU A 412 20.70 1.02 -10.47
N TYR A 413 21.68 0.48 -11.19
CA TYR A 413 21.47 -0.49 -12.27
C TYR A 413 21.88 -1.89 -11.82
N MET A 414 21.06 -2.89 -12.12
CA MET A 414 21.31 -4.29 -11.82
C MET A 414 21.14 -5.14 -13.08
N CYS A 415 22.08 -6.05 -13.33
CA CYS A 415 21.98 -7.05 -14.38
C CYS A 415 21.85 -8.43 -13.75
N VAL A 416 20.80 -9.16 -14.11
CA VAL A 416 20.64 -10.57 -13.75
C VAL A 416 21.27 -11.42 -14.84
N LYS A 417 22.07 -12.41 -14.43
CA LYS A 417 22.70 -13.39 -15.33
C LYS A 417 23.63 -12.77 -16.39
N GLU A 418 24.49 -11.85 -15.94
CA GLU A 418 25.56 -11.23 -16.73
C GLU A 418 26.42 -12.26 -17.50
N ARG A 419 26.55 -12.07 -18.82
CA ARG A 419 27.48 -12.78 -19.71
C ARG A 419 28.72 -11.92 -19.94
N GLU A 420 29.81 -12.54 -20.41
CA GLU A 420 30.99 -11.78 -20.83
C GLU A 420 30.61 -10.80 -21.95
N GLY A 421 30.65 -9.50 -21.65
CA GLY A 421 30.22 -8.43 -22.56
C GLY A 421 28.88 -7.76 -22.25
N SER A 422 28.20 -8.10 -21.14
CA SER A 422 26.98 -7.35 -20.76
C SER A 422 27.30 -5.87 -20.55
N GLY A 423 26.75 -5.03 -21.42
CA GLY A 423 27.07 -3.60 -21.47
C GLY A 423 26.76 -2.81 -20.19
N THR A 424 27.34 -1.61 -20.13
CA THR A 424 27.01 -0.56 -19.17
C THR A 424 25.75 0.17 -19.62
N VAL A 425 24.83 0.46 -18.71
CA VAL A 425 23.68 1.34 -18.96
C VAL A 425 24.08 2.77 -18.62
N ARG A 426 23.74 3.73 -19.48
CA ARG A 426 24.01 5.15 -19.26
C ARG A 426 22.74 5.92 -18.90
N LEU A 427 22.91 6.98 -18.11
CA LEU A 427 21.89 7.98 -17.84
C LEU A 427 22.50 9.34 -18.17
N GLN A 428 21.92 10.04 -19.15
CA GLN A 428 22.41 11.31 -19.67
C GLN A 428 23.84 11.22 -20.24
N GLY A 429 24.18 10.07 -20.83
CA GLY A 429 25.49 9.81 -21.43
C GLY A 429 26.59 9.38 -20.44
N GLU A 430 26.31 9.36 -19.14
CA GLU A 430 27.25 8.88 -18.10
C GLU A 430 26.88 7.47 -17.63
N GLU A 431 27.90 6.65 -17.34
CA GLU A 431 27.69 5.28 -16.87
C GLU A 431 27.06 5.22 -15.48
N MET A 432 26.03 4.40 -15.33
CA MET A 432 25.34 4.20 -14.06
C MET A 432 26.09 3.26 -13.14
N LYS A 433 25.91 3.45 -11.82
CA LYS A 433 26.43 2.54 -10.81
C LYS A 433 25.75 1.18 -10.92
N LYS A 434 26.53 0.17 -11.34
CA LYS A 434 26.11 -1.24 -11.38
C LYS A 434 26.18 -1.86 -9.98
N VAL A 435 25.10 -2.51 -9.55
CA VAL A 435 24.98 -3.17 -8.26
C VAL A 435 24.55 -4.63 -8.39
N GLN A 436 25.09 -5.47 -7.51
CA GLN A 436 24.71 -6.88 -7.38
C GLN A 436 23.60 -7.08 -6.32
N GLU A 437 23.35 -6.07 -5.47
CA GLU A 437 22.37 -6.09 -4.39
C GLU A 437 21.72 -4.71 -4.28
N PHE A 438 20.39 -4.66 -4.20
CA PHE A 438 19.59 -3.43 -4.03
C PHE A 438 18.55 -3.62 -2.94
N LYS A 439 18.30 -2.58 -2.13
CA LYS A 439 17.26 -2.60 -1.11
C LYS A 439 15.97 -1.98 -1.65
N TYR A 440 15.05 -2.83 -2.11
CA TYR A 440 13.76 -2.43 -2.68
C TYR A 440 12.63 -2.63 -1.66
N LEU A 441 11.87 -1.57 -1.35
CA LEU A 441 10.70 -1.62 -0.45
C LEU A 441 10.96 -2.35 0.89
N GLY A 442 12.17 -2.16 1.45
CA GLY A 442 12.59 -2.77 2.72
C GLY A 442 13.11 -4.21 2.62
N SER A 443 13.08 -4.82 1.43
CA SER A 443 13.63 -6.16 1.15
C SER A 443 14.90 -6.06 0.29
N THR A 444 15.83 -6.99 0.49
CA THR A 444 17.09 -7.02 -0.26
C THR A 444 16.96 -7.92 -1.48
N VAL A 445 17.05 -7.33 -2.67
CA VAL A 445 17.03 -8.01 -3.96
C VAL A 445 18.47 -8.21 -4.42
N GLN A 446 18.85 -9.44 -4.77
CA GLN A 446 20.20 -9.78 -5.22
C GLN A 446 20.14 -10.31 -6.66
N SER A 447 21.16 -9.99 -7.47
CA SER A 447 21.30 -10.44 -8.85
C SER A 447 21.36 -11.97 -9.00
N ASN A 448 21.81 -12.68 -7.96
CA ASN A 448 21.83 -14.15 -7.90
C ASN A 448 20.50 -14.76 -7.40
N GLY A 449 19.56 -13.94 -6.92
CA GLY A 449 18.26 -14.37 -6.38
C GLY A 449 18.31 -15.08 -5.03
N GLU A 450 19.43 -15.04 -4.29
CA GLU A 450 19.53 -15.74 -3.01
C GLU A 450 18.83 -14.99 -1.86
N CYS A 451 17.95 -15.67 -1.14
CA CYS A 451 17.31 -15.15 0.09
C CYS A 451 18.20 -15.31 1.35
N GLY A 452 19.42 -15.83 1.17
CA GLY A 452 20.25 -16.39 2.25
C GLY A 452 20.69 -15.40 3.34
N LYS A 453 20.81 -14.11 3.02
CA LYS A 453 21.25 -13.08 3.97
C LYS A 453 20.09 -12.38 4.71
N GLU A 454 18.87 -12.43 4.18
CA GLU A 454 17.67 -11.89 4.84
C GLU A 454 17.32 -12.67 6.12
N VAL A 455 17.56 -13.99 6.11
CA VAL A 455 17.41 -14.86 7.27
C VAL A 455 18.46 -14.56 8.34
N LYS A 456 19.67 -14.10 7.97
CA LYS A 456 20.72 -13.73 8.94
C LYS A 456 20.51 -12.36 9.59
N LYS A 457 19.78 -11.44 8.96
CA LYS A 457 19.45 -10.11 9.53
C LYS A 457 18.23 -10.12 10.45
N ARG A 458 17.42 -11.19 10.43
CA ARG A 458 16.18 -11.34 11.23
C ARG A 458 16.25 -12.43 12.30
N VAL A 459 17.38 -13.12 12.44
CA VAL A 459 17.65 -14.12 13.50
C VAL A 459 18.55 -13.50 14.55
#